data_AF-A0A5E4UVR8-F1
#
_entry.id   AF-A0A5E4UVR8-F1
#
_cell.length_a   1.000
_cell.length_b   1.000
_cell.length_c   1.000
_cell.angle_alpha   90.00
_cell.angle_beta   90.00
_cell.angle_gamma   90.00
#
_symmetry.space_group_name_H-M   'P 1'
#
loop_
_entity.id
_entity.type
_entity.pdbx_description
1 polymer ?
#
loop_
_entity_poly.entity_id
_entity_poly.type
_entity_poly.pdbx_seq_one_letter_code
_entity_poly.pdbx_strand_id
1 'polypeptide(L)'
;MKQFPYFAMKVAPEVDANGVSAAYLAANDDTLPADVPMFPPGASPGDGLFCMIDGADVPSMTRALTDDDKIINLIVVRYPGNALRVLAEGDHSITYRCEKADGTVIGIAMEKTILVLLVPPLDLVPPIVSDAPGGRLNPISALQGTTVHVRYGGMLAGQRVQVHWHGVSDAGSIDTAWQTVPAAVPDFLPFGIEPYLVAANVDATVDVSYSVDRDGDTADSTRLSLVVTAFNPQDMPMPQLPDLAGSDRIEPDKLPNGLRVNVPRWHLAFEGQQIWLWCDGLSSQQPGSYQHYMRTAHRVTSTEAAQGIFTTVPAAWLAPLAHGSRLLIEYQVGFHEGGRQSSRRLSFEVLNPSEEVVGDGVR
;
A
#
# COMPACT_ATOMS: atom_id res chain seq x y z
N MET A 1 -9.55 24.60 -62.00
CA MET A 1 -8.58 23.49 -61.96
C MET A 1 -8.74 22.79 -60.62
N LYS A 2 -8.80 21.46 -60.57
CA LYS A 2 -8.74 20.72 -59.30
C LYS A 2 -7.33 20.93 -58.72
N GLN A 3 -7.22 21.63 -57.60
CA GLN A 3 -5.98 21.68 -56.81
C GLN A 3 -5.69 20.25 -56.34
N PHE A 4 -4.57 19.69 -56.78
CA PHE A 4 -4.05 18.48 -56.15
C PHE A 4 -3.39 18.90 -54.84
N PRO A 5 -3.70 18.24 -53.71
CA PRO A 5 -3.09 18.57 -52.43
C PRO A 5 -1.58 18.32 -52.50
N TYR A 6 -0.80 19.11 -51.76
CA TYR A 6 0.63 18.87 -51.64
C TYR A 6 0.88 17.54 -50.92
N PHE A 7 2.05 16.94 -51.12
CA PHE A 7 2.41 15.71 -50.43
C PHE A 7 2.47 15.94 -48.91
N ALA A 8 2.05 14.93 -48.16
CA ALA A 8 2.18 14.91 -46.71
C ALA A 8 3.64 15.06 -46.29
N MET A 9 3.83 15.66 -45.11
CA MET A 9 5.15 15.70 -44.48
C MET A 9 5.65 14.28 -44.18
N LYS A 10 6.97 14.12 -44.15
CA LYS A 10 7.62 12.91 -43.65
C LYS A 10 8.25 13.19 -42.29
N VAL A 11 8.21 12.22 -41.40
CA VAL A 11 8.90 12.27 -40.10
C VAL A 11 9.92 11.13 -40.06
N ALA A 12 10.78 11.12 -39.05
CA ALA A 12 11.73 10.03 -38.86
C ALA A 12 11.00 8.67 -38.72
N PRO A 13 11.53 7.57 -39.27
CA PRO A 13 10.89 6.25 -39.17
C PRO A 13 10.61 5.78 -37.73
N GLU A 14 11.41 6.22 -36.77
CA GLU A 14 11.18 5.93 -35.35
C GLU A 14 9.93 6.62 -34.78
N VAL A 15 9.60 7.82 -35.28
CA VAL A 15 8.35 8.52 -34.93
C VAL A 15 7.16 7.81 -35.57
N ASP A 16 7.31 7.32 -36.79
CA ASP A 16 6.28 6.52 -37.45
C ASP A 16 6.01 5.19 -36.75
N ALA A 17 7.03 4.59 -36.14
CA ALA A 17 6.91 3.32 -35.44
C ALA A 17 6.41 3.48 -34.00
N ASN A 18 6.88 4.50 -33.28
CA ASN A 18 6.75 4.58 -31.82
C ASN A 18 6.05 5.86 -31.33
N GLY A 19 5.73 6.80 -32.22
CA GLY A 19 5.24 8.12 -31.86
C GLY A 19 6.33 9.07 -31.34
N VAL A 20 5.89 10.26 -30.95
CA VAL A 20 6.71 11.35 -30.42
C VAL A 20 6.69 11.26 -28.89
N SER A 21 7.82 10.88 -28.31
CA SER A 21 7.99 10.81 -26.85
C SER A 21 8.76 12.01 -26.29
N ALA A 22 8.65 12.24 -24.98
CA ALA A 22 9.45 13.26 -24.30
C ALA A 22 10.97 13.01 -24.47
N ALA A 23 11.39 11.75 -24.48
CA ALA A 23 12.78 11.36 -24.71
C ALA A 23 13.22 11.67 -26.15
N TYR A 24 12.35 11.42 -27.13
CA TYR A 24 12.60 11.78 -28.53
C TYR A 24 12.79 13.29 -28.69
N LEU A 25 11.90 14.10 -28.12
CA LEU A 25 12.03 15.57 -28.17
C LEU A 25 13.34 16.03 -27.53
N ALA A 26 13.69 15.50 -26.35
CA ALA A 26 14.94 15.85 -25.67
C ALA A 26 16.19 15.50 -26.50
N ALA A 27 16.15 14.41 -27.26
CA ALA A 27 17.24 14.01 -28.16
C ALA A 27 17.31 14.84 -29.45
N ASN A 28 16.26 15.61 -29.78
CA ASN A 28 16.12 16.36 -31.03
C ASN A 28 15.92 17.87 -30.79
N ASP A 29 16.68 18.44 -29.85
CA ASP A 29 16.68 19.87 -29.52
C ASP A 29 15.29 20.41 -29.11
N ASP A 30 14.50 19.61 -28.42
CA ASP A 30 13.11 19.89 -28.06
C ASP A 30 12.20 20.15 -29.28
N THR A 31 12.43 19.46 -30.39
CA THR A 31 11.63 19.58 -31.60
C THR A 31 11.27 18.22 -32.21
N LEU A 32 10.19 18.18 -32.98
CA LEU A 32 9.90 17.13 -33.95
C LEU A 32 10.27 17.65 -35.36
N PRO A 33 11.39 17.18 -35.95
CA PRO A 33 11.71 17.43 -37.34
C PRO A 33 10.71 16.75 -38.28
N ALA A 34 10.25 17.48 -39.29
CA ALA A 34 9.43 16.97 -40.37
C ALA A 34 9.89 17.55 -41.72
N ASP A 35 9.87 16.72 -42.75
CA ASP A 35 10.32 17.09 -44.09
C ASP A 35 9.12 17.39 -44.97
N VAL A 36 9.10 18.58 -45.54
CA VAL A 36 8.31 18.88 -46.73
C VAL A 36 9.05 18.28 -47.93
N PRO A 37 8.49 17.27 -48.62
CA PRO A 37 9.25 16.35 -49.46
C PRO A 37 9.69 16.92 -50.82
N MET A 38 9.21 18.12 -51.17
CA MET A 38 9.62 18.88 -52.34
C MET A 38 9.17 20.33 -52.20
N PHE A 39 9.77 21.23 -52.97
CA PHE A 39 9.29 22.61 -53.04
C PHE A 39 7.80 22.67 -53.44
N PRO A 40 6.93 23.40 -52.70
CA PRO A 40 5.49 23.39 -52.93
C PRO A 40 5.10 23.83 -54.36
N PRO A 41 4.41 22.97 -55.15
CA PRO A 41 4.01 23.30 -56.51
C PRO A 41 3.15 24.56 -56.59
N GLY A 42 3.49 25.47 -57.49
CA GLY A 42 2.77 26.73 -57.70
C GLY A 42 3.14 27.86 -56.73
N ALA A 43 3.95 27.59 -55.71
CA ALA A 43 4.52 28.61 -54.84
C ALA A 43 5.77 29.25 -55.47
N SER A 44 6.17 30.39 -54.94
CA SER A 44 7.38 31.15 -55.27
C SER A 44 8.09 31.61 -54.00
N PRO A 45 9.41 31.89 -54.06
CA PRO A 45 10.10 32.57 -52.98
C PRO A 45 9.38 33.88 -52.63
N GLY A 46 9.17 34.13 -51.34
CA GLY A 46 8.33 35.21 -50.82
C GLY A 46 6.91 34.79 -50.44
N ASP A 47 6.38 33.68 -50.95
CA ASP A 47 5.11 33.11 -50.49
C ASP A 47 5.28 32.54 -49.07
N GLY A 48 4.22 32.61 -48.26
CA GLY A 48 4.24 32.14 -46.87
C GLY A 48 4.07 30.63 -46.77
N LEU A 49 4.90 29.97 -45.97
CA LEU A 49 4.76 28.59 -45.51
C LEU A 49 4.22 28.60 -44.08
N PHE A 50 3.09 27.92 -43.86
CA PHE A 50 2.42 27.82 -42.57
C PHE A 50 2.33 26.35 -42.18
N CYS A 51 2.94 25.99 -41.05
CA CYS A 51 2.82 24.64 -40.48
C CYS A 51 1.72 24.61 -39.43
N MET A 52 0.99 23.50 -39.37
CA MET A 52 -0.20 23.36 -38.53
C MET A 52 -0.20 22.04 -37.77
N ILE A 53 -0.82 22.05 -36.60
CA ILE A 53 -1.21 20.88 -35.82
C ILE A 53 -2.73 20.90 -35.69
N ASP A 54 -3.42 19.80 -36.03
CA ASP A 54 -4.89 19.67 -36.01
C ASP A 54 -5.62 20.83 -36.73
N GLY A 55 -5.01 21.33 -37.80
CA GLY A 55 -5.51 22.46 -38.60
C GLY A 55 -5.28 23.85 -38.00
N ALA A 56 -4.69 23.96 -36.80
CA ALA A 56 -4.32 25.23 -36.18
C ALA A 56 -2.87 25.62 -36.52
N ASP A 57 -2.64 26.89 -36.85
CA ASP A 57 -1.29 27.40 -37.14
C ASP A 57 -0.38 27.31 -35.93
N VAL A 58 0.86 26.88 -36.17
CA VAL A 58 1.96 26.97 -35.19
C VAL A 58 2.73 28.25 -35.50
N PRO A 59 2.49 29.38 -34.78
CA PRO A 59 2.97 30.70 -35.23
C PRO A 59 4.48 30.81 -35.34
N SER A 60 5.23 30.07 -34.51
CA SER A 60 6.69 30.01 -34.56
C SER A 60 7.25 29.31 -35.80
N MET A 61 6.39 28.66 -36.60
CA MET A 61 6.75 27.94 -37.82
C MET A 61 6.18 28.58 -39.09
N THR A 62 5.68 29.81 -38.98
CA THR A 62 5.27 30.60 -40.15
C THR A 62 6.47 31.39 -40.67
N ARG A 63 6.85 31.17 -41.94
CA ARG A 63 7.91 31.94 -42.60
C ARG A 63 7.70 32.03 -44.10
N ALA A 64 8.35 32.99 -44.76
CA ALA A 64 8.41 33.01 -46.21
C ALA A 64 9.30 31.88 -46.77
N LEU A 65 8.92 31.33 -47.91
CA LEU A 65 9.76 30.47 -48.74
C LEU A 65 10.92 31.29 -49.33
N THR A 66 12.08 30.66 -49.47
CA THR A 66 13.32 31.27 -49.96
C THR A 66 13.78 30.61 -51.25
N ASP A 67 14.76 31.21 -51.94
CA ASP A 67 15.40 30.56 -53.09
C ASP A 67 16.13 29.26 -52.70
N ASP A 68 16.67 29.19 -51.48
CA ASP A 68 17.34 27.98 -50.98
C ASP A 68 16.35 26.80 -50.85
N ASP A 69 15.10 27.08 -50.45
CA ASP A 69 14.05 26.07 -50.36
C ASP A 69 13.74 25.41 -51.72
N LYS A 70 13.98 26.11 -52.84
CA LYS A 70 13.83 25.54 -54.19
C LYS A 70 14.97 24.61 -54.59
N ILE A 71 16.17 24.86 -54.06
CA ILE A 71 17.39 24.14 -54.43
C ILE A 71 17.51 22.85 -53.61
N ILE A 72 17.08 22.88 -52.35
CA ILE A 72 17.14 21.70 -51.47
C ILE A 72 15.98 20.75 -51.80
N ASN A 73 16.28 19.45 -51.86
CA ASN A 73 15.29 18.42 -52.20
C ASN A 73 14.15 18.29 -51.16
N LEU A 74 14.37 18.75 -49.93
CA LEU A 74 13.39 18.72 -48.83
C LEU A 74 13.55 19.97 -47.97
N ILE A 75 12.43 20.53 -47.52
CA ILE A 75 12.42 21.65 -46.57
C ILE A 75 12.18 21.06 -45.18
N VAL A 76 13.17 21.16 -44.30
CA VAL A 76 13.04 20.70 -42.91
C VAL A 76 12.31 21.76 -42.10
N VAL A 77 11.22 21.36 -41.46
CA VAL A 77 10.51 22.15 -40.46
C VAL A 77 10.60 21.44 -39.10
N ARG A 78 10.46 22.20 -38.01
CA ARG A 78 10.65 21.69 -36.65
C ARG A 78 9.49 22.10 -35.77
N TYR A 79 8.59 21.16 -35.47
CA TYR A 79 7.49 21.39 -34.54
C TYR A 79 8.06 21.53 -33.13
N PRO A 80 7.85 22.68 -32.46
CA PRO A 80 8.48 22.93 -31.18
C PRO A 80 7.80 22.10 -30.08
N GLY A 81 8.59 21.58 -29.15
CA GLY A 81 8.12 20.68 -28.09
C GLY A 81 7.06 21.32 -27.20
N ASN A 82 7.08 22.64 -27.00
CA ASN A 82 6.02 23.35 -26.27
C ASN A 82 4.65 23.29 -26.96
N ALA A 83 4.59 23.29 -28.29
CA ALA A 83 3.35 23.15 -29.05
C ALA A 83 2.84 21.70 -29.05
N LEU A 84 3.73 20.71 -28.93
CA LEU A 84 3.36 19.30 -28.83
C LEU A 84 2.91 18.94 -27.41
N ARG A 85 3.52 19.52 -26.36
CA ARG A 85 3.18 19.26 -24.94
C ARG A 85 1.82 19.78 -24.48
N VAL A 86 1.17 20.64 -25.26
CA VAL A 86 -0.20 21.11 -24.96
C VAL A 86 -1.28 20.21 -25.57
N LEU A 87 -0.88 19.25 -26.41
CA LEU A 87 -1.78 18.28 -27.00
C LEU A 87 -2.13 17.20 -25.98
N ALA A 88 -3.28 16.56 -26.16
CA ALA A 88 -3.58 15.32 -25.47
C ALA A 88 -2.64 14.21 -25.98
N GLU A 89 -2.53 13.11 -25.24
CA GLU A 89 -1.90 11.91 -25.79
C GLU A 89 -2.79 11.29 -26.87
N GLY A 90 -2.17 10.79 -27.94
CA GLY A 90 -2.90 10.14 -29.03
C GLY A 90 -2.53 10.65 -30.42
N ASP A 91 -3.38 10.33 -31.39
CA ASP A 91 -3.16 10.67 -32.78
C ASP A 91 -3.50 12.15 -33.06
N HIS A 92 -2.53 12.86 -33.61
CA HIS A 92 -2.65 14.26 -34.05
C HIS A 92 -2.26 14.38 -35.52
N SER A 93 -2.85 15.34 -36.24
CA SER A 93 -2.46 15.61 -37.62
C SER A 93 -1.46 16.77 -37.69
N ILE A 94 -0.40 16.60 -38.46
CA ILE A 94 0.50 17.68 -38.86
C ILE A 94 0.38 17.92 -40.36
N THR A 95 0.36 19.18 -40.76
CA THR A 95 0.22 19.58 -42.17
C THR A 95 0.86 20.95 -42.42
N TYR A 96 0.92 21.36 -43.68
CA TYR A 96 1.34 22.70 -44.08
C TYR A 96 0.45 23.23 -45.20
N ARG A 97 0.42 24.56 -45.31
CA ARG A 97 -0.12 25.25 -46.49
C ARG A 97 0.83 26.33 -46.96
N CYS A 98 0.68 26.70 -48.23
CA CYS A 98 1.36 27.86 -48.80
C CYS A 98 0.35 28.93 -49.18
N GLU A 99 0.65 30.18 -48.86
CA GLU A 99 -0.18 31.34 -49.18
C GLU A 99 0.63 32.41 -49.92
N LYS A 100 -0.04 33.15 -50.80
CA LYS A 100 0.52 34.38 -51.36
C LYS A 100 0.60 35.47 -50.30
N ALA A 101 1.35 36.53 -50.59
CA ALA A 101 1.44 37.71 -49.72
C ALA A 101 0.09 38.39 -49.42
N ASP A 102 -0.95 38.16 -50.24
CA ASP A 102 -2.32 38.66 -50.03
C ASP A 102 -3.22 37.70 -49.22
N GLY A 103 -2.69 36.57 -48.73
CA GLY A 103 -3.42 35.54 -47.98
C GLY A 103 -4.13 34.50 -48.85
N THR A 104 -4.00 34.57 -50.18
CA THR A 104 -4.60 33.57 -51.07
C THR A 104 -3.89 32.22 -50.90
N VAL A 105 -4.62 31.19 -50.49
CA VAL A 105 -4.10 29.82 -50.36
C VAL A 105 -3.73 29.24 -51.74
N ILE A 106 -2.45 28.91 -51.91
CA ILE A 106 -1.88 28.28 -53.11
C ILE A 106 -2.13 26.78 -53.09
N GLY A 107 -2.00 26.16 -51.92
CA GLY A 107 -2.26 24.75 -51.70
C GLY A 107 -2.08 24.34 -50.25
N ILE A 108 -2.67 23.21 -49.91
CA ILE A 108 -2.62 22.58 -48.58
C ILE A 108 -2.11 21.15 -48.78
N ALA A 109 -1.26 20.69 -47.87
CA ALA A 109 -0.73 19.35 -47.89
C ALA A 109 -1.75 18.31 -47.39
N MET A 110 -1.59 17.08 -47.86
CA MET A 110 -2.19 15.92 -47.21
C MET A 110 -1.71 15.85 -45.76
N GLU A 111 -2.57 15.36 -44.87
CA GLU A 111 -2.25 15.20 -43.46
C GLU A 111 -1.23 14.09 -43.25
N LYS A 112 -0.32 14.33 -42.30
CA LYS A 112 0.52 13.30 -41.70
C LYS A 112 0.05 13.10 -40.27
N THR A 113 -0.42 11.91 -39.94
CA THR A 113 -0.72 11.53 -38.56
C THR A 113 0.58 11.27 -37.80
N ILE A 114 0.67 11.79 -36.59
CA ILE A 114 1.69 11.47 -35.60
C ILE A 114 1.00 11.02 -34.32
N LEU A 115 1.56 10.02 -33.64
CA LEU A 115 1.13 9.62 -32.31
C LEU A 115 1.96 10.43 -31.28
N VAL A 116 1.32 11.21 -30.43
CA VAL A 116 1.94 11.93 -29.32
C VAL A 116 1.87 11.03 -28.07
N LEU A 117 3.02 10.79 -27.42
CA LEU A 117 3.25 9.97 -26.21
C LEU A 117 4.21 10.67 -25.24
N LEU A 118 3.88 11.89 -24.81
CA LEU A 118 4.77 12.78 -24.04
C LEU A 118 4.73 12.53 -22.52
N VAL A 119 3.66 11.90 -22.03
CA VAL A 119 3.47 11.47 -20.65
C VAL A 119 3.96 10.03 -20.54
N PRO A 120 4.99 9.77 -19.70
CA PRO A 120 5.47 8.41 -19.50
C PRO A 120 4.35 7.49 -18.99
N PRO A 121 4.29 6.23 -19.50
CA PRO A 121 3.32 5.26 -19.00
C PRO A 121 3.57 4.98 -17.51
N LEU A 122 2.50 4.61 -16.80
CA LEU A 122 2.61 4.18 -15.42
C LEU A 122 3.20 2.77 -15.35
N ASP A 123 4.30 2.61 -14.61
CA ASP A 123 4.87 1.31 -14.24
C ASP A 123 4.63 1.07 -12.74
N LEU A 124 3.47 0.49 -12.42
CA LEU A 124 2.95 0.35 -11.06
C LEU A 124 3.42 -0.94 -10.39
N VAL A 125 4.66 -0.90 -9.89
CA VAL A 125 5.27 -1.95 -9.07
C VAL A 125 4.61 -2.07 -7.69
N PRO A 126 4.74 -3.20 -6.97
CA PRO A 126 4.20 -3.33 -5.62
C PRO A 126 4.81 -2.29 -4.67
N PRO A 127 4.04 -1.83 -3.65
CA PRO A 127 4.59 -0.93 -2.64
C PRO A 127 5.61 -1.63 -1.75
N ILE A 128 6.34 -0.86 -0.94
CA ILE A 128 7.26 -1.38 0.08
C ILE A 128 6.74 -1.02 1.46
N VAL A 129 6.75 -1.97 2.39
CA VAL A 129 6.38 -1.75 3.78
C VAL A 129 7.66 -1.64 4.63
N SER A 130 7.73 -0.64 5.52
CA SER A 130 8.87 -0.47 6.44
C SER A 130 9.05 -1.72 7.31
N ASP A 131 10.32 -2.08 7.56
CA ASP A 131 10.71 -3.21 8.42
C ASP A 131 10.07 -4.57 8.07
N ALA A 132 9.70 -4.75 6.79
CA ALA A 132 9.12 -5.98 6.27
C ALA A 132 10.00 -6.67 5.20
N PRO A 133 11.24 -7.04 5.51
CA PRO A 133 12.12 -7.70 4.55
C PRO A 133 11.48 -9.00 4.03
N GLY A 134 11.46 -9.16 2.70
CA GLY A 134 10.85 -10.32 2.05
C GLY A 134 9.33 -10.40 2.22
N GLY A 135 8.64 -9.29 2.46
CA GLY A 135 7.19 -9.25 2.63
C GLY A 135 6.73 -9.83 3.97
N ARG A 136 7.56 -9.74 5.01
CA ARG A 136 7.25 -10.27 6.35
C ARG A 136 7.45 -9.19 7.41
N LEU A 137 6.37 -8.69 7.98
CA LEU A 137 6.40 -7.69 9.04
C LEU A 137 6.38 -8.38 10.41
N ASN A 138 7.40 -8.12 11.23
CA ASN A 138 7.38 -8.48 12.65
C ASN A 138 6.51 -7.45 13.41
N PRO A 139 5.43 -7.84 14.11
CA PRO A 139 4.59 -6.91 14.86
C PRO A 139 5.34 -6.07 15.91
N ILE A 140 6.44 -6.59 16.47
CA ILE A 140 7.28 -5.86 17.43
C ILE A 140 7.98 -4.65 16.81
N SER A 141 8.27 -4.71 15.51
CA SER A 141 8.83 -3.56 14.78
C SER A 141 7.76 -2.50 14.47
N ALA A 142 6.48 -2.82 14.61
CA ALA A 142 5.35 -1.98 14.20
C ALA A 142 4.41 -1.62 15.36
N LEU A 143 4.93 -1.52 16.59
CA LEU A 143 4.13 -1.17 17.78
C LEU A 143 3.50 0.23 17.70
N GLN A 144 4.08 1.12 16.88
CA GLN A 144 3.56 2.46 16.62
C GLN A 144 2.92 2.56 15.22
N GLY A 145 2.62 1.42 14.60
CA GLY A 145 2.22 1.34 13.20
C GLY A 145 3.41 1.07 12.27
N THR A 146 3.15 1.10 10.97
CA THR A 146 4.17 0.97 9.92
C THR A 146 3.91 2.01 8.82
N THR A 147 4.83 2.14 7.87
CA THR A 147 4.68 3.02 6.71
C THR A 147 4.75 2.21 5.42
N VAL A 148 3.80 2.47 4.53
CA VAL A 148 3.81 2.00 3.14
C VAL A 148 4.47 3.09 2.29
N HIS A 149 5.55 2.73 1.61
CA HIS A 149 6.28 3.58 0.68
C HIS A 149 5.87 3.24 -0.75
N VAL A 150 5.28 4.21 -1.44
CA VAL A 150 4.83 4.07 -2.83
C VAL A 150 5.79 4.81 -3.77
N ARG A 151 6.28 4.10 -4.78
CA ARG A 151 7.04 4.65 -5.91
C ARG A 151 6.70 3.87 -7.17
N TYR A 152 6.69 4.55 -8.31
CA TYR A 152 6.36 3.94 -9.60
C TYR A 152 6.98 4.71 -10.76
N GLY A 153 7.18 4.02 -11.88
CA GLY A 153 7.63 4.67 -13.12
C GLY A 153 6.52 5.58 -13.66
N GLY A 154 6.90 6.76 -14.15
CA GLY A 154 5.93 7.76 -14.61
C GLY A 154 5.25 8.57 -13.50
N MET A 155 5.81 8.58 -12.28
CA MET A 155 5.39 9.46 -11.20
C MET A 155 5.65 10.92 -11.57
N LEU A 156 4.58 11.72 -11.58
CA LEU A 156 4.60 13.14 -11.93
C LEU A 156 3.79 13.95 -10.92
N ALA A 157 4.17 15.21 -10.72
CA ALA A 157 3.44 16.14 -9.87
C ALA A 157 1.97 16.26 -10.29
N GLY A 158 1.07 16.39 -9.32
CA GLY A 158 -0.38 16.53 -9.55
C GLY A 158 -1.14 15.20 -9.61
N GLN A 159 -0.48 14.08 -9.92
CA GLN A 159 -1.08 12.75 -9.80
C GLN A 159 -1.51 12.49 -8.34
N ARG A 160 -2.58 11.71 -8.14
CA ARG A 160 -3.06 11.35 -6.82
C ARG A 160 -2.83 9.87 -6.56
N VAL A 161 -2.48 9.52 -5.33
CA VAL A 161 -2.14 8.15 -4.93
C VAL A 161 -2.91 7.76 -3.68
N GLN A 162 -3.49 6.57 -3.64
CA GLN A 162 -4.17 5.99 -2.49
C GLN A 162 -3.62 4.60 -2.21
N VAL A 163 -3.21 4.32 -0.98
CA VAL A 163 -2.82 2.98 -0.53
C VAL A 163 -4.03 2.21 -0.05
N HIS A 164 -4.06 0.93 -0.41
CA HIS A 164 -4.99 -0.10 0.02
C HIS A 164 -4.24 -1.10 0.92
N TRP A 165 -4.67 -1.20 2.16
CA TRP A 165 -4.24 -2.22 3.12
C TRP A 165 -5.44 -3.12 3.38
N HIS A 166 -5.51 -4.27 2.72
CA HIS A 166 -6.66 -5.18 2.83
C HIS A 166 -6.26 -6.41 3.63
N GLY A 167 -6.66 -6.39 4.90
CA GLY A 167 -6.40 -7.44 5.86
C GLY A 167 -7.46 -8.55 5.83
N VAL A 168 -7.42 -9.43 6.83
CA VAL A 168 -8.35 -10.57 6.94
C VAL A 168 -9.76 -10.20 7.39
N SER A 169 -9.98 -8.95 7.79
CA SER A 169 -11.29 -8.43 8.20
C SER A 169 -11.41 -6.95 7.86
N ASP A 170 -12.64 -6.45 7.82
CA ASP A 170 -12.92 -5.01 7.61
C ASP A 170 -12.24 -4.13 8.68
N ALA A 171 -12.22 -4.59 9.94
CA ALA A 171 -11.58 -3.87 11.05
C ALA A 171 -10.04 -3.81 10.92
N GLY A 172 -9.44 -4.74 10.18
CA GLY A 172 -8.02 -4.78 9.86
C GLY A 172 -7.69 -4.25 8.46
N SER A 173 -8.63 -3.59 7.81
CA SER A 173 -8.48 -3.07 6.45
C SER A 173 -8.68 -1.56 6.40
N ILE A 174 -7.97 -0.89 5.49
CA ILE A 174 -8.14 0.53 5.22
C ILE A 174 -7.78 0.87 3.78
N ASP A 175 -8.58 1.78 3.21
CA ASP A 175 -8.15 2.60 2.08
C ASP A 175 -7.76 3.96 2.64
N THR A 176 -6.49 4.34 2.45
CA THR A 176 -5.97 5.62 2.97
C THR A 176 -6.60 6.81 2.25
N ALA A 177 -6.42 8.03 2.78
CA ALA A 177 -6.78 9.22 2.02
C ALA A 177 -5.87 9.36 0.78
N TRP A 178 -6.44 9.87 -0.31
CA TRP A 178 -5.67 10.25 -1.50
C TRP A 178 -4.62 11.32 -1.15
N GLN A 179 -3.36 11.08 -1.53
CA GLN A 179 -2.28 12.06 -1.48
C GLN A 179 -1.91 12.53 -2.87
N THR A 180 -1.71 13.84 -3.05
CA THR A 180 -1.23 14.41 -4.31
C THR A 180 0.29 14.41 -4.35
N VAL A 181 0.88 13.93 -5.45
CA VAL A 181 2.32 14.03 -5.71
C VAL A 181 2.70 15.52 -5.77
N PRO A 182 3.62 16.00 -4.92
CA PRO A 182 3.97 17.42 -4.87
C PRO A 182 4.78 17.86 -6.10
N ALA A 183 4.91 19.18 -6.30
CA ALA A 183 5.66 19.77 -7.42
C ALA A 183 7.13 19.31 -7.47
N ALA A 184 7.78 19.23 -6.31
CA ALA A 184 9.07 18.57 -6.17
C ALA A 184 8.83 17.08 -5.93
N VAL A 185 8.78 16.29 -7.02
CA VAL A 185 8.46 14.86 -6.98
C VAL A 185 9.48 14.11 -6.11
N PRO A 186 9.05 13.45 -5.01
CA PRO A 186 9.94 12.70 -4.15
C PRO A 186 10.25 11.31 -4.73
N ASP A 187 11.28 10.64 -4.18
CA ASP A 187 11.60 9.25 -4.56
C ASP A 187 10.47 8.26 -4.21
N PHE A 188 9.68 8.57 -3.17
CA PHE A 188 8.50 7.81 -2.75
C PHE A 188 7.52 8.69 -1.97
N LEU A 189 6.24 8.27 -1.94
CA LEU A 189 5.21 8.81 -1.04
C LEU A 189 5.02 7.89 0.17
N PRO A 190 5.07 8.41 1.42
CA PRO A 190 4.79 7.64 2.63
C PRO A 190 3.30 7.65 3.00
N PHE A 191 2.76 6.50 3.38
CA PHE A 191 1.42 6.32 3.90
C PHE A 191 1.48 5.58 5.24
N GLY A 192 1.02 6.23 6.32
CA GLY A 192 0.99 5.62 7.65
C GLY A 192 -0.12 4.58 7.77
N ILE A 193 0.22 3.46 8.41
CA ILE A 193 -0.72 2.39 8.78
C ILE A 193 -0.74 2.30 10.30
N GLU A 194 -1.89 2.59 10.88
CA GLU A 194 -2.07 2.66 12.33
C GLU A 194 -1.84 1.30 13.02
N PRO A 195 -1.31 1.29 14.26
CA PRO A 195 -0.97 0.04 14.93
C PRO A 195 -2.16 -0.91 15.16
N TYR A 196 -3.40 -0.42 15.24
CA TYR A 196 -4.56 -1.30 15.36
C TYR A 196 -4.83 -2.11 14.08
N LEU A 197 -4.48 -1.58 12.90
CA LEU A 197 -4.58 -2.30 11.63
C LEU A 197 -3.51 -3.38 11.53
N VAL A 198 -2.31 -3.12 12.05
CA VAL A 198 -1.27 -4.15 12.18
C VAL A 198 -1.73 -5.23 13.16
N ALA A 199 -2.28 -4.82 14.31
CA ALA A 199 -2.79 -5.73 15.34
C ALA A 199 -3.84 -6.68 14.80
N ALA A 200 -4.81 -6.17 14.02
CA ALA A 200 -5.89 -6.95 13.44
C ALA A 200 -5.45 -7.95 12.36
N ASN A 201 -4.16 -7.98 12.02
CA ASN A 201 -3.59 -8.90 11.04
C ASN A 201 -2.43 -9.74 11.59
N VAL A 202 -2.18 -9.73 12.91
CA VAL A 202 -1.14 -10.58 13.51
C VAL A 202 -1.41 -12.05 13.22
N ASP A 203 -0.38 -12.76 12.73
CA ASP A 203 -0.45 -14.14 12.24
C ASP A 203 -1.35 -14.32 11.01
N ALA A 204 -1.40 -13.30 10.15
CA ALA A 204 -2.17 -13.28 8.93
C ALA A 204 -1.42 -12.68 7.74
N THR A 205 -2.05 -12.76 6.57
CA THR A 205 -1.59 -12.14 5.34
C THR A 205 -2.48 -10.96 4.99
N VAL A 206 -1.85 -9.85 4.63
CA VAL A 206 -2.47 -8.61 4.15
C VAL A 206 -2.08 -8.42 2.68
N ASP A 207 -3.05 -8.06 1.85
CA ASP A 207 -2.77 -7.56 0.51
C ASP A 207 -2.56 -6.04 0.58
N VAL A 208 -1.35 -5.60 0.18
CA VAL A 208 -1.00 -4.17 0.14
C VAL A 208 -0.80 -3.74 -1.31
N SER A 209 -1.56 -2.75 -1.75
CA SER A 209 -1.45 -2.15 -3.09
C SER A 209 -1.73 -0.66 -3.04
N TYR A 210 -1.66 0.01 -4.18
CA TYR A 210 -2.09 1.40 -4.31
C TYR A 210 -2.70 1.65 -5.68
N SER A 211 -3.54 2.67 -5.76
CA SER A 211 -4.04 3.22 -7.02
C SER A 211 -3.38 4.57 -7.30
N VAL A 212 -3.17 4.86 -8.58
CA VAL A 212 -2.75 6.15 -9.08
C VAL A 212 -3.85 6.71 -9.97
N ASP A 213 -4.35 7.89 -9.62
CA ASP A 213 -5.28 8.67 -10.41
C ASP A 213 -4.49 9.74 -11.18
N ARG A 214 -4.62 9.69 -12.50
CA ARG A 214 -4.05 10.65 -13.44
C ARG A 214 -5.21 11.26 -14.22
N ASP A 215 -5.62 12.46 -13.82
CA ASP A 215 -6.67 13.25 -14.47
C ASP A 215 -8.00 12.50 -14.68
N GLY A 216 -8.37 11.62 -13.73
CA GLY A 216 -9.59 10.82 -13.77
C GLY A 216 -9.40 9.39 -14.27
N ASP A 217 -8.25 9.07 -14.85
CA ASP A 217 -7.87 7.71 -15.20
C ASP A 217 -7.12 7.06 -14.04
N THR A 218 -7.80 6.13 -13.36
CA THR A 218 -7.23 5.38 -12.24
C THR A 218 -6.62 4.07 -12.71
N ALA A 219 -5.41 3.77 -12.25
CA ALA A 219 -4.71 2.51 -12.47
C ALA A 219 -4.20 1.92 -11.15
N ASP A 220 -4.27 0.60 -11.02
CA ASP A 220 -3.89 -0.12 -9.80
C ASP A 220 -2.51 -0.76 -9.93
N SER A 221 -1.78 -0.77 -8.81
CA SER A 221 -0.52 -1.49 -8.70
C SER A 221 -0.73 -2.99 -8.63
N THR A 222 0.34 -3.72 -8.96
CA THR A 222 0.45 -5.11 -8.49
C THR A 222 0.48 -5.15 -6.95
N ARG A 223 -0.01 -6.26 -6.37
CA ARG A 223 -0.14 -6.41 -4.92
C ARG A 223 1.15 -6.93 -4.29
N LEU A 224 1.50 -6.39 -3.12
CA LEU A 224 2.41 -7.01 -2.17
C LEU A 224 1.61 -7.91 -1.24
N SER A 225 1.89 -9.22 -1.26
CA SER A 225 1.38 -10.15 -0.23
C SER A 225 2.28 -10.05 1.00
N LEU A 226 1.80 -9.34 2.03
CA LEU A 226 2.52 -9.08 3.27
C LEU A 226 2.07 -10.04 4.36
N VAL A 227 2.98 -10.82 4.93
CA VAL A 227 2.71 -11.62 6.13
C VAL A 227 3.04 -10.79 7.37
N VAL A 228 2.04 -10.50 8.20
CA VAL A 228 2.27 -9.98 9.55
C VAL A 228 2.42 -11.20 10.46
N THR A 229 3.63 -11.43 10.96
CA THR A 229 3.94 -12.69 11.66
C THR A 229 3.24 -12.79 13.02
N ALA A 230 3.08 -14.00 13.55
CA ALA A 230 2.76 -14.16 14.97
C ALA A 230 3.83 -13.52 15.88
N PHE A 231 3.45 -13.13 17.09
CA PHE A 231 4.44 -12.79 18.13
C PHE A 231 5.27 -14.02 18.52
N ASN A 232 6.46 -13.81 19.08
CA ASN A 232 7.12 -14.89 19.83
C ASN A 232 6.34 -15.08 21.16
N PRO A 233 6.14 -16.32 21.67
CA PRO A 233 5.59 -16.53 23.00
C PRO A 233 6.29 -15.76 24.13
N GLN A 234 7.56 -15.36 23.94
CA GLN A 234 8.28 -14.50 24.89
C GLN A 234 7.82 -13.04 24.89
N ASP A 235 7.28 -12.55 23.77
CA ASP A 235 6.75 -11.18 23.64
C ASP A 235 5.35 -11.04 24.27
N MET A 236 4.70 -12.17 24.54
CA MET A 236 3.42 -12.22 25.27
C MET A 236 3.69 -12.06 26.77
N PRO A 237 2.99 -11.14 27.45
CA PRO A 237 3.20 -10.89 28.87
C PRO A 237 2.88 -12.12 29.71
N MET A 238 3.67 -12.36 30.76
CA MET A 238 3.34 -13.37 31.75
C MET A 238 2.26 -12.85 32.71
N PRO A 239 1.24 -13.66 33.05
CA PRO A 239 0.32 -13.31 34.12
C PRO A 239 1.09 -13.10 35.44
N GLN A 240 0.61 -12.18 36.26
CA GLN A 240 1.15 -11.86 37.57
C GLN A 240 0.16 -12.30 38.64
N LEU A 241 0.68 -12.96 39.68
CA LEU A 241 -0.08 -13.48 40.81
C LEU A 241 0.41 -12.79 42.09
N PRO A 242 -0.10 -11.58 42.41
CA PRO A 242 0.43 -10.78 43.51
C PRO A 242 0.27 -11.46 44.88
N ASP A 243 -0.72 -12.34 45.04
CA ASP A 243 -0.97 -13.06 46.30
C ASP A 243 0.09 -14.13 46.61
N LEU A 244 0.88 -14.55 45.61
CA LEU A 244 1.94 -15.55 45.80
C LEU A 244 3.30 -14.93 46.17
N ALA A 245 3.47 -13.61 46.02
CA ALA A 245 4.72 -12.91 46.33
C ALA A 245 5.99 -13.57 45.72
N GLY A 246 5.86 -14.19 44.53
CA GLY A 246 6.96 -14.89 43.84
C GLY A 246 7.14 -16.37 44.20
N SER A 247 6.27 -16.93 45.06
CA SER A 247 6.20 -18.37 45.31
C SER A 247 5.89 -19.16 44.03
N ASP A 248 6.53 -20.31 43.87
CA ASP A 248 6.24 -21.32 42.84
C ASP A 248 5.17 -22.34 43.31
N ARG A 249 4.57 -22.09 44.48
CA ARG A 249 3.54 -22.92 45.10
C ARG A 249 2.27 -22.15 45.40
N ILE A 250 1.16 -22.88 45.37
CA ILE A 250 -0.17 -22.43 45.76
C ILE A 250 -0.64 -23.21 46.98
N GLU A 251 -1.05 -22.49 48.01
CA GLU A 251 -1.66 -23.02 49.23
C GLU A 251 -3.11 -22.53 49.30
N PRO A 252 -4.10 -23.34 48.88
CA PRO A 252 -5.51 -22.91 48.80
C PRO A 252 -6.04 -22.29 50.11
N ASP A 253 -5.66 -22.86 51.26
CA ASP A 253 -6.06 -22.39 52.60
C ASP A 253 -5.57 -20.96 52.93
N LYS A 254 -4.49 -20.50 52.26
CA LYS A 254 -3.96 -19.13 52.40
C LYS A 254 -4.62 -18.13 51.44
N LEU A 255 -5.57 -18.57 50.62
CA LEU A 255 -6.26 -17.76 49.61
C LEU A 255 -7.78 -17.69 49.87
N PRO A 256 -8.24 -17.23 51.05
CA PRO A 256 -9.66 -17.24 51.42
C PRO A 256 -10.54 -16.35 50.52
N ASN A 257 -9.94 -15.36 49.87
CA ASN A 257 -10.62 -14.46 48.92
C ASN A 257 -10.39 -14.86 47.45
N GLY A 258 -9.76 -16.02 47.21
CA GLY A 258 -9.32 -16.45 45.88
C GLY A 258 -7.95 -15.92 45.49
N LEU A 259 -7.50 -16.31 44.31
CA LEU A 259 -6.20 -15.95 43.74
C LEU A 259 -6.38 -14.86 42.70
N ARG A 260 -5.81 -13.66 42.91
CA ARG A 260 -5.81 -12.60 41.90
C ARG A 260 -4.88 -12.96 40.76
N VAL A 261 -5.37 -12.75 39.54
CA VAL A 261 -4.65 -12.96 38.29
C VAL A 261 -4.68 -11.67 37.50
N ASN A 262 -3.50 -11.10 37.26
CA ASN A 262 -3.33 -9.89 36.47
C ASN A 262 -2.59 -10.25 35.19
N VAL A 263 -3.21 -10.10 34.02
CA VAL A 263 -2.52 -10.20 32.74
C VAL A 263 -2.12 -8.79 32.31
N PRO A 264 -0.84 -8.43 32.31
CA PRO A 264 -0.40 -7.13 31.79
C PRO A 264 -0.88 -6.94 30.35
N ARG A 265 -1.01 -5.69 29.89
CA ARG A 265 -1.31 -5.42 28.49
C ARG A 265 -0.29 -6.10 27.58
N TRP A 266 -0.74 -6.79 26.54
CA TRP A 266 0.13 -7.33 25.50
C TRP A 266 0.47 -6.25 24.48
N HIS A 267 1.52 -6.50 23.69
CA HIS A 267 1.86 -5.67 22.55
C HIS A 267 0.70 -5.62 21.55
N LEU A 268 0.39 -4.43 21.03
CA LEU A 268 -0.76 -4.22 20.14
C LEU A 268 -2.10 -4.65 20.77
N ALA A 269 -2.28 -4.44 22.07
CA ALA A 269 -3.59 -4.57 22.71
C ALA A 269 -4.51 -3.43 22.25
N PHE A 270 -5.69 -3.78 21.72
CA PHE A 270 -6.70 -2.84 21.26
C PHE A 270 -8.10 -3.29 21.68
N GLU A 271 -9.01 -2.33 21.77
CA GLU A 271 -10.43 -2.59 22.01
C GLU A 271 -11.01 -3.52 20.92
N GLY A 272 -11.89 -4.44 21.33
CA GLY A 272 -12.58 -5.35 20.44
C GLY A 272 -11.86 -6.68 20.19
N GLN A 273 -10.56 -6.78 20.48
CA GLN A 273 -9.82 -8.04 20.55
C GLN A 273 -10.46 -8.98 21.56
N GLN A 274 -10.16 -10.29 21.47
CA GLN A 274 -10.71 -11.28 22.39
C GLN A 274 -9.64 -11.91 23.27
N ILE A 275 -9.99 -12.22 24.51
CA ILE A 275 -9.14 -13.01 25.42
C ILE A 275 -9.88 -14.24 25.95
N TRP A 276 -9.18 -15.37 25.97
CA TRP A 276 -9.50 -16.55 26.76
C TRP A 276 -8.45 -16.67 27.85
N LEU A 277 -8.87 -16.73 29.11
CA LEU A 277 -7.97 -16.85 30.26
C LEU A 277 -8.57 -17.91 31.19
N TRP A 278 -7.80 -18.96 31.45
CA TRP A 278 -8.27 -20.08 32.24
C TRP A 278 -7.14 -20.67 33.07
N CYS A 279 -7.54 -21.52 34.02
CA CYS A 279 -6.62 -22.38 34.74
C CYS A 279 -7.10 -23.83 34.73
N ASP A 280 -6.13 -24.73 34.79
CA ASP A 280 -6.32 -26.17 34.79
C ASP A 280 -5.62 -26.79 36.01
N GLY A 281 -6.23 -27.78 36.62
CA GLY A 281 -5.64 -28.53 37.72
C GLY A 281 -6.21 -29.93 37.85
N LEU A 282 -5.91 -30.59 38.96
CA LEU A 282 -6.53 -31.84 39.36
C LEU A 282 -7.33 -31.59 40.63
N SER A 283 -8.55 -32.13 40.69
CA SER A 283 -9.38 -32.08 41.90
C SER A 283 -9.30 -33.39 42.66
N SER A 284 -9.26 -33.32 43.99
CA SER A 284 -9.39 -34.48 44.88
C SER A 284 -10.82 -35.02 44.97
N GLN A 285 -11.82 -34.19 44.63
CA GLN A 285 -13.23 -34.51 44.82
C GLN A 285 -13.92 -35.03 43.57
N GLN A 286 -13.34 -34.82 42.39
CA GLN A 286 -13.90 -35.29 41.13
C GLN A 286 -12.80 -35.78 40.18
N PRO A 287 -13.04 -36.89 39.46
CA PRO A 287 -12.11 -37.39 38.46
C PRO A 287 -12.15 -36.54 37.18
N GLY A 288 -11.02 -36.46 36.46
CA GLY A 288 -10.93 -35.85 35.14
C GLY A 288 -10.41 -34.41 35.13
N SER A 289 -10.65 -33.70 34.03
CA SER A 289 -10.18 -32.33 33.83
C SER A 289 -10.88 -31.38 34.80
N TYR A 290 -10.11 -30.63 35.58
CA TYR A 290 -10.63 -29.59 36.46
C TYR A 290 -10.20 -28.23 35.94
N GLN A 291 -11.10 -27.55 35.22
CA GLN A 291 -10.82 -26.27 34.57
C GLN A 291 -11.68 -25.15 35.15
N HIS A 292 -11.14 -23.94 35.16
CA HIS A 292 -11.89 -22.72 35.43
C HIS A 292 -11.57 -21.65 34.41
N TYR A 293 -12.59 -21.21 33.69
CA TYR A 293 -12.48 -20.12 32.73
C TYR A 293 -12.79 -18.79 33.43
N MET A 294 -11.77 -17.97 33.62
CA MET A 294 -11.91 -16.61 34.14
C MET A 294 -12.44 -15.66 33.07
N ARG A 295 -12.06 -15.88 31.81
CA ARG A 295 -12.57 -15.19 30.63
C ARG A 295 -12.72 -16.17 29.48
N THR A 296 -13.83 -16.07 28.75
CA THR A 296 -14.11 -16.89 27.56
C THR A 296 -14.53 -15.98 26.43
N ALA A 297 -13.71 -15.89 25.38
CA ALA A 297 -13.96 -15.03 24.22
C ALA A 297 -14.30 -13.58 24.61
N HIS A 298 -13.75 -13.11 25.74
CA HIS A 298 -14.08 -11.81 26.33
C HIS A 298 -13.57 -10.71 25.42
N ARG A 299 -14.48 -9.83 24.98
CA ARG A 299 -14.09 -8.67 24.18
C ARG A 299 -13.44 -7.63 25.08
N VAL A 300 -12.19 -7.34 24.78
CA VAL A 300 -11.34 -6.40 25.49
C VAL A 300 -11.91 -4.99 25.32
N THR A 301 -12.12 -4.31 26.43
CA THR A 301 -12.51 -2.89 26.46
C THR A 301 -11.29 -1.98 26.26
N SER A 302 -11.51 -0.71 25.92
CA SER A 302 -10.41 0.28 25.84
C SER A 302 -9.60 0.42 27.13
N THR A 303 -10.27 0.39 28.29
CA THR A 303 -9.61 0.40 29.60
C THR A 303 -8.73 -0.83 29.80
N GLU A 304 -9.24 -2.02 29.48
CA GLU A 304 -8.49 -3.27 29.59
C GLU A 304 -7.31 -3.34 28.60
N ALA A 305 -7.47 -2.84 27.38
CA ALA A 305 -6.37 -2.73 26.42
C ALA A 305 -5.24 -1.82 26.97
N ALA A 306 -5.60 -0.74 27.66
CA ALA A 306 -4.65 0.20 28.23
C ALA A 306 -3.96 -0.32 29.52
N GLN A 307 -4.71 -1.04 30.37
CA GLN A 307 -4.28 -1.38 31.74
C GLN A 307 -3.95 -2.86 31.96
N GLY A 308 -4.37 -3.75 31.05
CA GLY A 308 -4.35 -5.19 31.25
C GLY A 308 -5.67 -5.73 31.83
N ILE A 309 -5.72 -7.05 32.00
CA ILE A 309 -6.90 -7.77 32.49
C ILE A 309 -6.70 -8.16 33.95
N PHE A 310 -7.67 -7.80 34.79
CA PHE A 310 -7.69 -8.13 36.22
C PHE A 310 -8.85 -9.08 36.51
N THR A 311 -8.55 -10.22 37.14
CA THR A 311 -9.55 -11.22 37.50
C THR A 311 -9.13 -12.00 38.75
N THR A 312 -9.99 -12.89 39.23
CA THR A 312 -9.71 -13.75 40.39
C THR A 312 -10.14 -15.19 40.08
N VAL A 313 -9.35 -16.17 40.49
CA VAL A 313 -9.78 -17.56 40.59
C VAL A 313 -10.48 -17.74 41.94
N PRO A 314 -11.76 -18.17 41.98
CA PRO A 314 -12.51 -18.27 43.23
C PRO A 314 -11.88 -19.23 44.25
N ALA A 315 -11.87 -18.86 45.53
CA ALA A 315 -11.40 -19.73 46.62
C ALA A 315 -12.08 -21.11 46.62
N ALA A 316 -13.39 -21.14 46.34
CA ALA A 316 -14.16 -22.38 46.28
C ALA A 316 -13.69 -23.33 45.17
N TRP A 317 -13.11 -22.80 44.09
CA TRP A 317 -12.52 -23.62 43.03
C TRP A 317 -11.08 -24.04 43.36
N LEU A 318 -10.33 -23.23 44.11
CA LEU A 318 -8.98 -23.59 44.56
C LEU A 318 -8.99 -24.66 45.66
N ALA A 319 -10.01 -24.65 46.52
CA ALA A 319 -10.10 -25.48 47.72
C ALA A 319 -9.98 -27.00 47.47
N PRO A 320 -10.60 -27.61 46.44
CA PRO A 320 -10.50 -29.04 46.19
C PRO A 320 -9.33 -29.42 45.26
N LEU A 321 -8.32 -28.56 45.09
CA LEU A 321 -7.13 -28.90 44.28
C LEU A 321 -6.30 -29.96 44.99
N ALA A 322 -5.96 -31.03 44.28
CA ALA A 322 -5.28 -32.18 44.83
C ALA A 322 -3.87 -31.82 45.33
N HIS A 323 -3.51 -32.21 46.56
CA HIS A 323 -2.15 -32.06 47.08
C HIS A 323 -1.10 -32.71 46.15
N GLY A 324 0.03 -32.04 45.92
CA GLY A 324 1.11 -32.52 45.05
C GLY A 324 0.83 -32.41 43.54
N SER A 325 -0.37 -31.94 43.16
CA SER A 325 -0.70 -31.67 41.76
C SER A 325 -0.14 -30.32 41.27
N ARG A 326 -0.45 -29.95 40.03
CA ARG A 326 -0.09 -28.65 39.44
C ARG A 326 -1.33 -27.84 39.13
N LEU A 327 -1.29 -26.55 39.46
CA LEU A 327 -2.16 -25.55 38.85
C LEU A 327 -1.45 -24.93 37.64
N LEU A 328 -2.11 -24.95 36.49
CA LEU A 328 -1.65 -24.35 35.25
C LEU A 328 -2.49 -23.11 34.96
N ILE A 329 -1.86 -22.00 34.56
CA ILE A 329 -2.57 -20.78 34.12
C ILE A 329 -2.06 -20.39 32.74
N GLU A 330 -2.98 -20.19 31.81
CA GLU A 330 -2.70 -19.85 30.42
C GLU A 330 -3.76 -18.87 29.88
N TYR A 331 -3.37 -18.04 28.91
CA TYR A 331 -4.32 -17.27 28.14
C TYR A 331 -4.01 -17.30 26.65
N GLN A 332 -5.04 -17.01 25.86
CA GLN A 332 -4.94 -16.76 24.43
C GLN A 332 -5.53 -15.40 24.08
N VAL A 333 -4.88 -14.68 23.17
CA VAL A 333 -5.40 -13.44 22.56
C VAL A 333 -5.82 -13.74 21.13
N GLY A 334 -7.04 -13.33 20.79
CA GLY A 334 -7.54 -13.31 19.43
C GLY A 334 -7.35 -11.92 18.83
N PHE A 335 -6.44 -11.83 17.86
CA PHE A 335 -6.14 -10.59 17.13
C PHE A 335 -7.14 -10.34 15.98
N HIS A 336 -7.67 -11.42 15.41
CA HIS A 336 -8.75 -11.44 14.44
C HIS A 336 -9.53 -12.77 14.55
N GLU A 337 -10.57 -12.93 13.75
CA GLU A 337 -11.31 -14.20 13.71
C GLU A 337 -10.38 -15.34 13.22
N GLY A 338 -10.30 -16.43 13.98
CA GLY A 338 -9.44 -17.57 13.68
C GLY A 338 -7.96 -17.43 14.07
N GLY A 339 -7.43 -16.21 14.20
CA GLY A 339 -6.04 -15.96 14.62
C GLY A 339 -5.92 -15.83 16.13
N ARG A 340 -5.35 -16.85 16.79
CA ARG A 340 -5.14 -16.85 18.25
C ARG A 340 -3.69 -17.07 18.60
N GLN A 341 -3.24 -16.34 19.61
CA GLN A 341 -1.89 -16.41 20.13
C GLN A 341 -1.91 -16.86 21.59
N SER A 342 -1.26 -17.99 21.88
CA SER A 342 -1.05 -18.47 23.25
C SER A 342 0.04 -17.69 23.98
N SER A 343 -0.16 -17.47 25.27
CA SER A 343 0.87 -17.09 26.20
C SER A 343 1.80 -18.25 26.54
N ARG A 344 2.91 -17.96 27.21
CA ARG A 344 3.58 -18.99 28.02
C ARG A 344 2.67 -19.41 29.17
N ARG A 345 2.69 -20.70 29.51
CA ARG A 345 1.94 -21.28 30.62
C ARG A 345 2.68 -21.10 31.94
N LEU A 346 1.98 -20.65 32.97
CA LEU A 346 2.47 -20.69 34.36
C LEU A 346 2.11 -22.02 35.00
N SER A 347 2.95 -22.50 35.90
CA SER A 347 2.77 -23.77 36.60
C SER A 347 3.19 -23.63 38.05
N PHE A 348 2.31 -24.03 38.96
CA PHE A 348 2.52 -23.94 40.41
C PHE A 348 2.25 -25.29 41.06
N GLU A 349 3.08 -25.68 42.01
CA GLU A 349 2.82 -26.86 42.86
C GLU A 349 1.66 -26.56 43.83
N VAL A 350 0.72 -27.50 43.98
CA VAL A 350 -0.39 -27.37 44.92
C VAL A 350 -0.01 -28.01 46.26
N LEU A 351 -0.03 -27.22 47.32
CA LEU A 351 0.12 -27.67 48.70
C LEU A 351 -1.23 -27.60 49.41
N ASN A 352 -1.96 -28.71 49.41
CA ASN A 352 -3.26 -28.84 50.08
C ASN A 352 -3.26 -29.97 51.15
N PRO A 353 -2.46 -29.84 52.23
CA PRO A 353 -2.22 -30.93 53.19
C PRO A 353 -3.47 -31.32 54.00
N SER A 354 -4.50 -30.47 54.04
CA SER A 354 -5.79 -30.81 54.65
C SER A 354 -6.49 -32.00 53.98
N GLU A 355 -6.06 -32.41 52.77
CA GLU A 355 -6.48 -33.63 52.09
C GLU A 355 -5.76 -34.91 52.57
N GLU A 356 -4.54 -34.83 53.13
CA GLU A 356 -3.82 -36.02 53.62
C GLU A 356 -4.55 -36.66 54.83
N VAL A 357 -5.28 -35.86 55.61
CA VAL A 357 -5.91 -36.30 56.86
C VAL A 357 -7.17 -37.16 56.63
N VAL A 358 -7.71 -37.23 55.40
CA VAL A 358 -8.90 -38.03 55.09
C VAL A 358 -8.54 -39.48 54.65
N GLY A 359 -7.26 -39.76 54.38
CA GLY A 359 -6.78 -41.08 53.94
C GLY A 359 -6.45 -42.07 55.06
N ASP A 360 -6.12 -41.59 56.27
CA ASP A 360 -5.77 -42.44 57.42
C ASP A 360 -6.99 -42.71 58.32
N GLY A 361 -8.04 -43.28 57.71
CA GLY A 361 -9.05 -44.03 58.43
C GLY A 361 -8.46 -45.35 58.92
N VAL A 362 -8.07 -45.37 60.20
CA VAL A 362 -7.60 -46.54 60.94
C VAL A 362 -8.51 -47.76 60.74
N ARG A 363 -7.87 -48.87 60.31
CA ARG A 363 -8.21 -50.31 60.41
C ARG A 363 -9.64 -50.75 60.74
#